data_AF-A0A0C3DQH4-F1
#
_entry.id   AF-A0A0C3DQH4-F1
#
_cell.length_a   1.000
_cell.length_b   1.000
_cell.length_c   1.000
_cell.angle_alpha   90.00
_cell.angle_beta   90.00
_cell.angle_gamma   90.00
#
_symmetry.space_group_name_H-M   'P 1'
#
loop_
_entity.id
_entity.type
_entity.pdbx_description
1 polymer ?
#
loop_
_entity_poly.entity_id
_entity_poly.type
_entity_poly.pdbx_seq_one_letter_code
_entity_poly.pdbx_strand_id
1 'polypeptide(L)'
;KVTVQICTPFHHRAWHPGPKKYIVEGFHYHSLMDIICENVSDPSHHQLFHYEPYKLHWQPPHKAKDVRVYGKLYTSENFLTAHCQLQDSPPEFRCTLPRHIIALMMWLDATRLATFSTAKLWPLYIYMGNESKYMHCQPLVNLCSHAAYFHMLLDALKDFAADNAGNSHLGDDFFTHCHRELFYAQWGILLDNEFIEVYQHGIVSQCYNGITDQLYPHIFTYSADYPEKVLIATIRNMGVCPCPHCLIPKSRVHQIATERDMLQQMFLQCCDTKEWHDKVVAAHRLIYEKQYGVHASQVEELLKSESLNAFSERLSITTFDLFHMLVVDLLHEFELRVWKAIFIHLLRMLDASKKSIVHELDCW
;
A
#
# COMPACT_ATOMS: atom_id res chain seq x y z
N LYS A 1 6.29 -0.18 22.08
CA LYS A 1 6.82 1.12 21.63
C LYS A 1 8.27 0.92 21.25
N VAL A 2 8.69 1.39 20.10
CA VAL A 2 10.08 1.32 19.65
C VAL A 2 10.55 2.67 19.13
N THR A 3 11.86 2.75 18.91
CA THR A 3 12.50 3.93 18.38
C THR A 3 12.77 3.75 16.90
N VAL A 4 12.41 4.74 16.10
CA VAL A 4 12.67 4.78 14.66
C VAL A 4 13.88 5.67 14.42
N GLN A 5 14.84 5.20 13.63
CA GLN A 5 16.01 5.98 13.27
C GLN A 5 16.01 6.22 11.76
N ILE A 6 16.20 7.47 11.36
CA ILE A 6 16.43 7.83 9.96
C ILE A 6 17.80 8.46 9.79
N CYS A 7 18.32 8.39 8.57
CA CYS A 7 19.52 9.09 8.18
C CYS A 7 19.13 10.34 7.39
N THR A 8 19.52 11.53 7.86
CA THR A 8 19.23 12.79 7.19
C THR A 8 20.47 13.27 6.43
N PRO A 9 20.40 13.49 5.11
CA PRO A 9 21.59 13.82 4.31
C PRO A 9 21.84 15.33 4.24
N PHE A 10 22.93 15.80 4.85
CA PHE A 10 23.39 17.18 4.71
C PHE A 10 24.42 17.29 3.60
N HIS A 11 24.17 18.16 2.60
CA HIS A 11 25.06 18.34 1.45
C HIS A 11 26.40 18.98 1.85
N HIS A 12 27.40 18.88 0.98
CA HIS A 12 28.77 19.39 1.17
C HIS A 12 28.92 20.89 1.52
N ARG A 13 27.86 21.70 1.41
CA ARG A 13 27.86 23.14 1.76
C ARG A 13 27.19 23.43 3.11
N ALA A 14 26.55 22.44 3.72
CA ALA A 14 26.00 22.55 5.06
C ALA A 14 27.13 22.77 6.09
N TRP A 15 26.77 23.30 7.25
CA TRP A 15 27.72 23.51 8.35
C TRP A 15 28.31 22.19 8.87
N HIS A 16 27.48 21.15 8.96
CA HIS A 16 27.89 19.79 9.30
C HIS A 16 27.51 18.80 8.19
N PRO A 17 28.32 18.70 7.11
CA PRO A 17 28.03 17.81 5.99
C PRO A 17 27.97 16.33 6.36
N GLY A 18 27.27 15.57 5.50
CA GLY A 18 27.16 14.13 5.56
C GLY A 18 25.90 13.62 6.26
N PRO A 19 25.75 12.28 6.30
CA PRO A 19 24.65 11.62 6.99
C PRO A 19 24.63 11.93 8.49
N LYS A 20 23.49 12.37 9.01
CA LYS A 20 23.26 12.48 10.46
C LYS A 20 22.10 11.59 10.86
N LYS A 21 22.18 11.02 12.07
CA LYS A 21 21.10 10.17 12.60
C LYS A 21 20.08 11.08 13.28
N TYR A 22 18.83 10.96 12.86
CA TYR A 22 17.69 11.56 13.55
C TYR A 22 16.84 10.44 14.14
N ILE A 23 16.41 10.63 15.39
CA ILE A 23 15.74 9.61 16.18
C ILE A 23 14.32 10.08 16.49
N VAL A 24 13.34 9.23 16.22
CA VAL A 24 11.94 9.43 16.58
C VAL A 24 11.57 8.33 17.58
N GLU A 25 11.31 8.73 18.81
CA GLU A 25 10.90 7.81 19.87
C GLU A 25 9.39 7.60 19.86
N GLY A 26 8.94 6.47 20.42
CA GLY A 26 7.53 6.25 20.71
C GLY A 26 6.71 5.69 19.55
N PHE A 27 7.32 5.05 18.54
CA PHE A 27 6.59 4.34 17.50
C PHE A 27 5.78 3.19 18.09
N HIS A 28 4.46 3.31 17.95
CA HIS A 28 3.49 2.33 18.37
C HIS A 28 3.15 1.43 17.20
N TYR A 29 3.46 0.15 17.34
CA TYR A 29 3.06 -0.87 16.39
C TYR A 29 2.68 -2.16 17.12
N HIS A 30 1.96 -2.99 16.40
CA HIS A 30 1.62 -4.36 16.71
C HIS A 30 2.23 -5.21 15.58
N SER A 31 2.95 -6.28 15.93
CA SER A 31 3.59 -7.12 14.92
C SER A 31 2.54 -7.66 13.94
N LEU A 32 2.89 -7.67 12.65
CA LEU A 32 2.04 -8.28 11.64
C LEU A 32 1.81 -9.77 11.94
N MET A 33 2.83 -10.43 12.49
CA MET A 33 2.73 -11.84 12.86
C MET A 33 1.80 -12.08 14.04
N ASP A 34 1.88 -11.24 15.08
CA ASP A 34 0.94 -11.31 16.21
C ASP A 34 -0.50 -11.11 15.72
N ILE A 35 -0.74 -10.11 14.86
CA ILE A 35 -2.06 -9.86 14.27
C ILE A 35 -2.56 -11.09 13.51
N ILE A 36 -1.73 -11.72 12.67
CA ILE A 36 -2.11 -12.92 11.92
C ILE A 36 -2.47 -14.06 12.87
N CYS A 37 -1.58 -14.36 13.82
CA CYS A 37 -1.75 -15.46 14.77
C CYS A 37 -2.97 -15.27 15.66
N GLU A 38 -3.22 -14.05 16.14
CA GLU A 38 -4.41 -13.71 16.93
C GLU A 38 -5.70 -13.91 16.12
N ASN A 39 -5.76 -13.43 14.88
CA ASN A 39 -6.94 -13.56 14.03
C ASN A 39 -7.29 -15.04 13.74
N VAL A 40 -6.30 -15.89 13.43
CA VAL A 40 -6.56 -17.31 13.14
C VAL A 40 -6.85 -18.15 14.39
N SER A 41 -6.40 -17.70 15.55
CA SER A 41 -6.63 -18.37 16.83
C SER A 41 -7.94 -17.96 17.49
N ASP A 42 -8.50 -16.78 17.15
CA ASP A 42 -9.77 -16.32 17.70
C ASP A 42 -10.96 -17.14 17.14
N PRO A 43 -11.76 -17.79 18.00
CA PRO A 43 -12.97 -18.52 17.58
C PRO A 43 -13.92 -17.75 16.68
N SER A 44 -14.08 -16.47 17.00
CA SER A 44 -15.07 -15.58 16.40
C SER A 44 -14.67 -15.19 14.99
N HIS A 45 -13.36 -15.04 14.75
CA HIS A 45 -12.79 -14.67 13.45
C HIS A 45 -12.56 -15.92 12.60
N HIS A 46 -12.03 -16.99 13.18
CA HIS A 46 -11.75 -18.25 12.48
C HIS A 46 -12.99 -18.83 11.78
N GLN A 47 -14.19 -18.73 12.39
CA GLN A 47 -15.42 -19.23 11.76
C GLN A 47 -15.81 -18.49 10.47
N LEU A 48 -15.27 -17.28 10.26
CA LEU A 48 -15.55 -16.44 9.10
C LEU A 48 -14.49 -16.60 7.99
N PHE A 49 -13.40 -17.30 8.31
CA PHE A 49 -12.24 -17.43 7.44
C PHE A 49 -12.48 -18.41 6.30
N HIS A 50 -12.19 -17.97 5.07
CA HIS A 50 -12.17 -18.80 3.88
C HIS A 50 -10.72 -19.07 3.48
N TYR A 51 -10.24 -20.28 3.78
CA TYR A 51 -8.90 -20.72 3.40
C TYR A 51 -8.81 -21.20 1.95
N GLU A 52 -9.86 -21.88 1.49
CA GLU A 52 -9.96 -22.42 0.14
C GLU A 52 -10.67 -21.43 -0.80
N PRO A 53 -10.02 -21.00 -1.88
CA PRO A 53 -10.65 -20.11 -2.83
C PRO A 53 -11.59 -20.85 -3.79
N TYR A 54 -12.54 -20.12 -4.37
CA TYR A 54 -13.46 -20.68 -5.35
C TYR A 54 -13.96 -19.62 -6.33
N LYS A 55 -14.37 -20.06 -7.52
CA LYS A 55 -15.04 -19.20 -8.51
C LYS A 55 -16.55 -19.24 -8.25
N LEU A 56 -17.14 -18.07 -8.02
CA LEU A 56 -18.60 -17.93 -7.89
C LEU A 56 -19.21 -17.59 -9.24
N HIS A 57 -20.19 -18.38 -9.68
CA HIS A 57 -20.87 -18.20 -10.95
C HIS A 57 -22.38 -18.07 -10.72
N TRP A 58 -22.99 -17.09 -11.38
CA TRP A 58 -24.44 -16.89 -11.40
C TRP A 58 -25.01 -17.41 -12.72
N GLN A 59 -26.05 -18.25 -12.63
CA GLN A 59 -26.75 -18.82 -13.78
C GLN A 59 -28.13 -18.18 -13.91
N PRO A 60 -28.25 -17.03 -14.60
CA PRO A 60 -29.55 -16.42 -14.84
C PRO A 60 -30.38 -17.27 -15.83
N PRO A 61 -31.69 -17.45 -15.59
CA PRO A 61 -32.56 -18.23 -16.48
C PRO A 61 -32.60 -17.75 -17.94
N HIS A 62 -32.25 -16.47 -18.16
CA HIS A 62 -32.31 -15.80 -19.46
C HIS A 62 -30.97 -15.75 -20.21
N LYS A 63 -29.86 -16.29 -19.66
CA LYS A 63 -28.59 -16.38 -20.39
C LYS A 63 -28.18 -17.84 -20.58
N ALA A 64 -27.68 -18.13 -21.77
CA ALA A 64 -27.15 -19.46 -22.10
C ALA A 64 -25.80 -19.77 -21.43
N LYS A 65 -25.08 -18.74 -20.94
CA LYS A 65 -23.81 -18.88 -20.25
C LYS A 65 -23.93 -18.32 -18.83
N ASP A 66 -23.25 -18.99 -17.92
CA ASP A 66 -23.03 -18.52 -16.57
C ASP A 66 -22.18 -17.25 -16.56
N VAL A 67 -22.40 -16.42 -15.55
CA VAL A 67 -21.72 -15.14 -15.37
C VAL A 67 -20.87 -15.22 -14.11
N ARG A 68 -19.57 -14.95 -14.25
CA ARG A 68 -18.70 -14.88 -13.08
C ARG A 68 -19.10 -13.72 -12.18
N VAL A 69 -19.25 -14.01 -10.89
CA VAL A 69 -19.57 -13.04 -9.84
C VAL A 69 -18.27 -12.61 -9.16
N TYR A 70 -18.03 -11.32 -9.11
CA TYR A 70 -16.91 -10.72 -8.39
C TYR A 70 -17.43 -10.08 -7.11
N GLY A 71 -16.80 -10.34 -5.98
CA GLY A 71 -17.26 -9.73 -4.73
C GLY A 71 -16.41 -9.94 -3.49
N LYS A 72 -15.57 -10.97 -3.44
CA LYS A 72 -14.68 -11.28 -2.30
C LYS A 72 -13.25 -11.49 -2.79
N LEU A 73 -12.27 -11.16 -1.96
CA LEU A 73 -10.86 -11.33 -2.32
C LEU A 73 -10.53 -12.82 -2.53
N TYR A 74 -10.99 -13.71 -1.63
CA TYR A 74 -10.82 -15.17 -1.78
C TYR A 74 -11.58 -15.80 -2.97
N THR A 75 -12.39 -15.02 -3.71
CA THR A 75 -13.01 -15.44 -4.98
C THR A 75 -12.37 -14.81 -6.22
N SER A 76 -11.38 -13.93 -6.00
CA SER A 76 -10.68 -13.20 -7.06
C SER A 76 -9.72 -14.12 -7.83
N GLU A 77 -9.42 -13.77 -9.09
CA GLU A 77 -8.44 -14.52 -9.86
C GLU A 77 -7.03 -14.42 -9.26
N ASN A 78 -6.69 -13.27 -8.66
CA ASN A 78 -5.40 -13.08 -7.98
C ASN A 78 -5.23 -14.05 -6.81
N PHE A 79 -6.25 -14.21 -5.95
CA PHE A 79 -6.19 -15.15 -4.83
C PHE A 79 -6.11 -16.59 -5.33
N LEU A 80 -6.93 -16.95 -6.32
CA LEU A 80 -6.89 -18.29 -6.93
C LEU A 80 -5.51 -18.59 -7.51
N THR A 81 -4.91 -17.63 -8.22
CA THR A 81 -3.57 -17.78 -8.82
C THR A 81 -2.51 -17.96 -7.75
N ALA A 82 -2.50 -17.10 -6.72
CA ALA A 82 -1.57 -17.20 -5.61
C ALA A 82 -1.72 -18.53 -4.86
N HIS A 83 -2.95 -18.98 -4.63
CA HIS A 83 -3.23 -20.27 -3.99
C HIS A 83 -2.70 -21.43 -4.84
N CYS A 84 -2.98 -21.47 -6.15
CA CYS A 84 -2.42 -22.50 -7.03
C CYS A 84 -0.90 -22.49 -7.02
N GLN A 85 -0.26 -21.32 -7.12
CA GLN A 85 1.20 -21.19 -7.07
C GLN A 85 1.77 -21.74 -5.75
N LEU A 86 1.11 -21.48 -4.63
CA LEU A 86 1.50 -22.05 -3.34
C LEU A 86 1.31 -23.57 -3.30
N GLN A 87 0.22 -24.10 -3.84
CA GLN A 87 0.01 -25.55 -3.86
C GLN A 87 0.98 -26.28 -4.80
N ASP A 88 1.35 -25.66 -5.92
CA ASP A 88 2.29 -26.20 -6.90
C ASP A 88 3.76 -26.06 -6.46
N SER A 89 4.05 -25.20 -5.46
CA SER A 89 5.40 -25.02 -4.94
C SER A 89 5.87 -26.24 -4.14
N PRO A 90 7.19 -26.50 -4.04
CA PRO A 90 7.72 -27.55 -3.18
C PRO A 90 7.29 -27.33 -1.72
N PRO A 91 6.83 -28.38 -1.01
CA PRO A 91 6.53 -28.26 0.41
C PRO A 91 7.81 -28.01 1.22
N GLU A 92 7.65 -27.37 2.38
CA GLU A 92 8.78 -27.17 3.30
C GLU A 92 9.37 -28.50 3.78
N PHE A 93 10.66 -28.48 4.10
CA PHE A 93 11.40 -29.69 4.45
C PHE A 93 10.74 -30.44 5.62
N ARG A 94 10.26 -31.65 5.36
CA ARG A 94 9.54 -32.52 6.32
C ARG A 94 8.22 -31.95 6.85
N CYS A 95 7.65 -30.94 6.19
CA CYS A 95 6.30 -30.46 6.49
C CYS A 95 5.27 -31.14 5.56
N THR A 96 4.20 -31.68 6.15
CA THR A 96 3.08 -32.27 5.41
C THR A 96 1.74 -31.62 5.77
N LEU A 97 1.79 -30.45 6.41
CA LEU A 97 0.59 -29.74 6.85
C LEU A 97 -0.11 -29.09 5.66
N PRO A 98 -1.44 -28.89 5.73
CA PRO A 98 -2.15 -28.07 4.76
C PRO A 98 -1.54 -26.67 4.68
N ARG A 99 -1.39 -26.15 3.47
CA ARG A 99 -0.82 -24.82 3.22
C ARG A 99 -1.94 -23.86 2.85
N HIS A 100 -2.05 -22.76 3.58
CA HIS A 100 -3.11 -21.78 3.38
C HIS A 100 -2.57 -20.37 3.26
N ILE A 101 -3.21 -19.58 2.39
CA ILE A 101 -2.90 -18.16 2.24
C ILE A 101 -3.68 -17.36 3.27
N ILE A 102 -2.96 -16.49 3.99
CA ILE A 102 -3.57 -15.44 4.80
C ILE A 102 -3.44 -14.13 4.03
N ALA A 103 -4.55 -13.64 3.48
CA ALA A 103 -4.55 -12.43 2.67
C ALA A 103 -4.60 -11.19 3.56
N LEU A 104 -3.55 -10.37 3.50
CA LEU A 104 -3.46 -9.09 4.16
C LEU A 104 -4.01 -7.98 3.25
N MET A 105 -4.96 -7.23 3.77
CA MET A 105 -5.49 -6.02 3.16
C MET A 105 -5.16 -4.83 4.06
N MET A 106 -4.46 -3.83 3.52
CA MET A 106 -3.94 -2.68 4.26
C MET A 106 -4.64 -1.39 3.86
N TRP A 107 -4.90 -0.53 4.83
CA TRP A 107 -5.34 0.85 4.61
C TRP A 107 -4.49 1.80 5.44
N LEU A 108 -4.04 2.88 4.81
CA LEU A 108 -3.36 3.96 5.49
C LEU A 108 -4.04 5.27 5.12
N ASP A 109 -4.53 5.99 6.13
CA ASP A 109 -5.20 7.27 5.94
C ASP A 109 -4.80 8.24 7.07
N ALA A 110 -4.32 9.43 6.70
CA ALA A 110 -3.92 10.46 7.66
C ALA A 110 -5.18 11.15 8.22
N THR A 111 -5.56 10.79 9.43
CA THR A 111 -6.78 11.27 10.08
C THR A 111 -6.51 12.46 11.01
N ARG A 112 -7.43 13.42 11.05
CA ARG A 112 -7.43 14.51 12.05
C ARG A 112 -8.18 14.05 13.29
N LEU A 113 -7.54 14.15 14.46
CA LEU A 113 -8.12 13.67 15.72
C LEU A 113 -9.23 14.56 16.27
N ALA A 114 -9.18 15.86 15.99
CA ALA A 114 -10.25 16.78 16.37
C ALA A 114 -10.38 17.93 15.37
N THR A 115 -11.62 18.38 15.14
CA THR A 115 -11.99 19.45 14.21
C THR A 115 -11.24 20.76 14.44
N PHE A 116 -10.85 21.03 15.69
CA PHE A 116 -10.18 22.27 16.11
C PHE A 116 -8.72 22.07 16.53
N SER A 117 -8.18 20.85 16.43
CA SER A 117 -6.77 20.58 16.77
C SER A 117 -5.93 20.37 15.52
N THR A 118 -4.65 20.67 15.62
CA THR A 118 -3.65 20.28 14.61
C THR A 118 -3.17 18.85 14.78
N ALA A 119 -3.64 18.13 15.82
CA ALA A 119 -3.25 16.76 16.08
C ALA A 119 -3.79 15.84 14.98
N LYS A 120 -2.86 15.15 14.34
CA LYS A 120 -3.11 14.17 13.29
C LYS A 120 -2.62 12.81 13.76
N LEU A 121 -3.34 11.77 13.36
CA LEU A 121 -2.96 10.38 13.56
C LEU A 121 -2.87 9.73 12.19
N TRP A 122 -1.87 8.87 11.99
CA TRP A 122 -1.71 8.15 10.74
C TRP A 122 -1.75 6.64 10.98
N PRO A 123 -2.95 6.10 11.26
CA PRO A 123 -3.13 4.68 11.56
C PRO A 123 -3.00 3.81 10.31
N LEU A 124 -2.30 2.69 10.46
CA LEU A 124 -2.32 1.57 9.53
C LEU A 124 -3.33 0.53 10.02
N TYR A 125 -4.33 0.27 9.19
CA TYR A 125 -5.36 -0.73 9.43
C TYR A 125 -5.09 -1.98 8.60
N ILE A 126 -5.36 -3.15 9.18
CA ILE A 126 -5.25 -4.44 8.52
C ILE A 126 -6.56 -5.21 8.68
N TYR A 127 -7.04 -5.73 7.57
CA TYR A 127 -8.12 -6.72 7.52
C TYR A 127 -7.64 -7.99 6.84
N MET A 128 -8.25 -9.12 7.22
CA MET A 128 -8.01 -10.40 6.58
C MET A 128 -8.92 -10.54 5.36
N GLY A 129 -8.32 -10.64 4.17
CA GLY A 129 -9.02 -10.81 2.91
C GLY A 129 -9.65 -12.20 2.73
N ASN A 130 -9.38 -13.14 3.63
CA ASN A 130 -10.06 -14.42 3.77
C ASN A 130 -11.49 -14.27 4.31
N GLU A 131 -11.85 -13.10 4.81
CA GLU A 131 -13.15 -12.83 5.38
C GLU A 131 -14.06 -12.11 4.39
N SER A 132 -15.35 -12.23 4.67
CA SER A 132 -16.38 -11.60 3.85
C SER A 132 -16.39 -10.09 4.04
N LYS A 133 -16.39 -9.31 2.94
CA LYS A 133 -16.63 -7.84 3.00
C LYS A 133 -17.87 -7.41 3.79
N TYR A 134 -18.89 -8.27 3.91
CA TYR A 134 -20.09 -7.94 4.71
C TYR A 134 -19.82 -8.01 6.20
N MET A 135 -18.87 -8.86 6.62
CA MET A 135 -18.41 -8.92 8.00
C MET A 135 -17.48 -7.73 8.29
N HIS A 136 -16.62 -7.34 7.34
CA HIS A 136 -15.80 -6.12 7.48
C HIS A 136 -16.65 -4.87 7.69
N CYS A 137 -17.84 -4.80 7.07
CA CYS A 137 -18.80 -3.71 7.27
C CYS A 137 -19.57 -3.77 8.59
N GLN A 138 -19.33 -4.75 9.47
CA GLN A 138 -19.98 -4.86 10.78
C GLN A 138 -19.02 -4.44 11.89
N PRO A 139 -19.14 -3.21 12.44
CA PRO A 139 -18.20 -2.70 13.43
C PRO A 139 -18.14 -3.56 14.71
N LEU A 140 -19.25 -4.20 15.09
CA LEU A 140 -19.34 -5.02 16.29
C LEU A 140 -18.52 -6.32 16.24
N VAL A 141 -18.07 -6.74 15.05
CA VAL A 141 -17.30 -7.98 14.87
C VAL A 141 -15.79 -7.74 15.11
N ASN A 142 -15.35 -6.46 15.18
CA ASN A 142 -13.97 -6.08 15.49
C ASN A 142 -12.91 -6.74 14.58
N LEU A 143 -13.20 -6.89 13.28
CA LEU A 143 -12.28 -7.48 12.30
C LEU A 143 -11.17 -6.54 11.81
N CYS A 144 -11.20 -5.27 12.26
CA CYS A 144 -10.20 -4.28 11.91
C CYS A 144 -9.07 -4.29 12.93
N SER A 145 -7.88 -4.70 12.52
CA SER A 145 -6.68 -4.64 13.37
C SER A 145 -5.91 -3.36 13.12
N HIS A 146 -5.53 -2.64 14.18
CA HIS A 146 -4.61 -1.51 14.06
C HIS A 146 -3.18 -2.01 14.16
N ALA A 147 -2.44 -1.94 13.06
CA ALA A 147 -1.06 -2.44 13.02
C ALA A 147 -0.04 -1.41 13.48
N ALA A 148 -0.25 -0.14 13.17
CA ALA A 148 0.67 0.91 13.61
C ALA A 148 0.03 2.29 13.64
N TYR A 149 0.68 3.20 14.34
CA TYR A 149 0.42 4.64 14.28
C TYR A 149 1.67 5.35 13.78
N PHE A 150 1.68 5.68 12.50
CA PHE A 150 2.81 6.32 11.84
C PHE A 150 3.03 7.72 12.40
N HIS A 151 4.30 8.00 12.71
CA HIS A 151 4.79 9.31 13.04
C HIS A 151 4.96 10.12 11.76
N MET A 152 4.45 11.34 11.79
CA MET A 152 4.86 12.38 10.86
C MET A 152 6.10 13.08 11.39
N LEU A 153 6.82 13.76 10.51
CA LEU A 153 7.94 14.59 10.90
C LEU A 153 7.51 15.64 11.93
N LEU A 154 8.20 15.63 13.08
CA LEU A 154 7.99 16.59 14.16
C LEU A 154 8.65 17.93 13.81
N ASP A 155 8.13 19.03 14.38
CA ASP A 155 8.77 20.35 14.26
C ASP A 155 10.21 20.34 14.78
N ALA A 156 10.54 19.45 15.73
CA ALA A 156 11.89 19.23 16.23
C ALA A 156 12.91 18.84 15.13
N LEU A 157 12.46 18.27 14.00
CA LEU A 157 13.36 18.04 12.86
C LEU A 157 13.85 19.37 12.28
N LYS A 158 13.03 20.43 12.28
CA LYS A 158 13.44 21.73 11.74
C LYS A 158 14.58 22.33 12.55
N ASP A 159 14.51 22.22 13.87
CA ASP A 159 15.57 22.66 14.78
C ASP A 159 16.85 21.85 14.52
N PHE A 160 16.73 20.51 14.49
CA PHE A 160 17.83 19.61 14.14
C PHE A 160 18.45 19.92 12.77
N ALA A 161 17.61 20.24 11.78
CA ALA A 161 18.03 20.57 10.44
C ALA A 161 18.75 21.92 10.40
N ALA A 162 18.27 22.92 11.13
CA ALA A 162 18.91 24.23 11.25
C ALA A 162 20.29 24.13 11.91
N ASP A 163 20.42 23.36 12.99
CA ASP A 163 21.68 23.16 13.71
C ASP A 163 22.78 22.53 12.82
N ASN A 164 22.40 21.65 11.89
CA ASN A 164 23.33 20.97 11.01
C ASN A 164 23.56 21.72 9.68
N ALA A 165 22.59 22.49 9.21
CA ALA A 165 22.70 23.26 7.96
C ALA A 165 23.42 24.59 8.15
N GLY A 166 23.31 25.22 9.32
CA GLY A 166 23.78 26.58 9.57
C GLY A 166 23.09 27.58 8.64
N ASN A 167 23.86 28.37 7.89
CA ASN A 167 23.35 29.35 6.93
C ASN A 167 22.88 28.75 5.59
N SER A 168 23.04 27.43 5.38
CA SER A 168 22.54 26.78 4.17
C SER A 168 21.03 26.66 4.21
N HIS A 169 20.35 27.25 3.23
CA HIS A 169 18.89 27.12 3.12
C HIS A 169 18.52 25.69 2.72
N LEU A 170 17.93 24.93 3.65
CA LEU A 170 17.30 23.65 3.34
C LEU A 170 15.90 23.91 2.77
N GLY A 171 15.67 23.48 1.54
CA GLY A 171 14.36 23.57 0.89
C GLY A 171 13.38 22.50 1.36
N ASP A 172 12.11 22.66 0.98
CA ASP A 172 11.02 21.69 1.24
C ASP A 172 11.35 20.27 0.76
N ASP A 173 12.16 20.19 -0.28
CA ASP A 173 12.77 19.00 -0.85
C ASP A 173 13.53 18.13 0.17
N PHE A 174 14.32 18.75 1.05
CA PHE A 174 15.05 18.03 2.10
C PHE A 174 14.07 17.40 3.10
N PHE A 175 13.06 18.15 3.52
CA PHE A 175 12.04 17.65 4.44
C PHE A 175 11.16 16.57 3.80
N THR A 176 10.85 16.71 2.52
CA THR A 176 10.13 15.69 1.73
C THR A 176 10.91 14.38 1.69
N HIS A 177 12.22 14.45 1.47
CA HIS A 177 13.09 13.29 1.55
C HIS A 177 13.08 12.67 2.95
N CYS A 178 13.30 13.46 3.99
CA CYS A 178 13.28 12.96 5.38
C CYS A 178 11.93 12.34 5.76
N HIS A 179 10.82 12.87 5.25
CA HIS A 179 9.47 12.34 5.50
C HIS A 179 9.33 10.95 4.92
N ARG A 180 9.81 10.79 3.69
CA ARG A 180 9.83 9.52 2.98
C ARG A 180 10.73 8.49 3.68
N GLU A 181 11.94 8.88 4.09
CA GLU A 181 12.84 8.01 4.86
C GLU A 181 12.20 7.57 6.19
N LEU A 182 11.48 8.47 6.88
CA LEU A 182 10.76 8.12 8.10
C LEU A 182 9.60 7.15 7.86
N PHE A 183 8.86 7.36 6.78
CA PHE A 183 7.80 6.44 6.37
C PHE A 183 8.36 5.03 6.10
N TYR A 184 9.47 4.93 5.38
CA TYR A 184 10.10 3.64 5.08
C TYR A 184 10.77 2.99 6.29
N ALA A 185 11.42 3.75 7.15
CA ALA A 185 11.99 3.21 8.38
C ALA A 185 10.91 2.59 9.30
N GLN A 186 9.73 3.21 9.37
CA GLN A 186 8.58 2.65 10.11
C GLN A 186 8.05 1.36 9.46
N TRP A 187 7.92 1.33 8.13
CA TRP A 187 7.57 0.10 7.41
C TRP A 187 8.63 -1.00 7.56
N GLY A 188 9.92 -0.64 7.61
CA GLY A 188 11.01 -1.60 7.82
C GLY A 188 10.98 -2.29 9.19
N ILE A 189 10.32 -1.67 10.18
CA ILE A 189 10.02 -2.27 11.49
C ILE A 189 8.84 -3.24 11.40
N LEU A 190 7.81 -2.90 10.62
CA LEU A 190 6.64 -3.78 10.42
C LEU A 190 6.97 -5.00 9.56
N LEU A 191 7.80 -4.81 8.54
CA LEU A 191 8.37 -5.84 7.67
C LEU A 191 9.70 -6.31 8.25
N ASP A 192 9.66 -6.83 9.48
CA ASP A 192 10.82 -7.37 10.17
C ASP A 192 11.28 -8.70 9.56
N ASN A 193 12.43 -9.21 10.02
CA ASN A 193 13.00 -10.42 9.44
C ASN A 193 12.10 -11.65 9.68
N GLU A 194 11.35 -11.69 10.78
CA GLU A 194 10.41 -12.77 11.08
C GLU A 194 9.27 -12.77 10.07
N PHE A 195 8.65 -11.61 9.81
CA PHE A 195 7.61 -11.49 8.79
C PHE A 195 8.11 -11.93 7.42
N ILE A 196 9.33 -11.54 7.03
CA ILE A 196 9.90 -11.91 5.73
C ILE A 196 10.17 -13.43 5.63
N GLU A 197 10.68 -14.04 6.69
CA GLU A 197 10.87 -15.49 6.76
C GLU A 197 9.54 -16.23 6.62
N VAL A 198 8.51 -15.79 7.34
CA VAL A 198 7.16 -16.36 7.27
C VAL A 198 6.50 -16.10 5.92
N TYR A 199 6.74 -14.95 5.29
CA TYR A 199 6.23 -14.66 3.95
C TYR A 199 6.76 -15.68 2.92
N GLN A 200 8.00 -16.13 3.07
CA GLN A 200 8.63 -17.10 2.16
C GLN A 200 8.29 -18.55 2.50
N HIS A 201 8.37 -18.91 3.78
CA HIS A 201 8.34 -20.30 4.24
C HIS A 201 7.03 -20.69 4.93
N GLY A 202 6.17 -19.71 5.19
CA GLY A 202 4.98 -19.91 6.00
C GLY A 202 5.31 -20.14 7.47
N ILE A 203 4.28 -20.06 8.31
CA ILE A 203 4.38 -20.36 9.74
C ILE A 203 3.43 -21.50 10.09
N VAL A 204 3.90 -22.44 10.91
CA VAL A 204 3.06 -23.48 11.46
C VAL A 204 2.27 -22.89 12.63
N SER A 205 0.94 -22.81 12.48
CA SER A 205 0.05 -22.30 13.52
C SER A 205 -1.09 -23.26 13.77
N GLN A 206 -1.49 -23.38 15.04
CA GLN A 206 -2.69 -24.13 15.39
C GLN A 206 -3.90 -23.19 15.28
N CYS A 207 -4.75 -23.47 14.31
CA CYS A 207 -6.01 -22.78 14.12
C CYS A 207 -6.98 -23.10 15.28
N TYR A 208 -7.98 -22.25 15.49
CA TYR A 208 -8.98 -22.45 16.56
C TYR A 208 -9.66 -23.83 16.53
N ASN A 209 -9.83 -24.43 15.34
CA ASN A 209 -10.42 -25.76 15.16
C ASN A 209 -9.52 -26.93 15.67
N GLY A 210 -8.35 -26.63 16.22
CA GLY A 210 -7.37 -27.60 16.69
C GLY A 210 -6.50 -28.22 15.59
N ILE A 211 -6.76 -27.87 14.32
CA ILE A 211 -5.97 -28.29 13.16
C ILE A 211 -4.74 -27.39 13.08
N THR A 212 -3.59 -27.99 12.80
CA THR A 212 -2.35 -27.26 12.58
C THR A 212 -2.14 -27.11 11.08
N ASP A 213 -2.04 -25.86 10.65
CA ASP A 213 -1.86 -25.50 9.24
C ASP A 213 -0.60 -24.66 9.08
N GLN A 214 -0.06 -24.68 7.86
CA GLN A 214 1.04 -23.82 7.47
C GLN A 214 0.50 -22.58 6.75
N LEU A 215 0.66 -21.43 7.39
CA LEU A 215 0.04 -20.18 6.99
C LEU A 215 1.05 -19.30 6.25
N TYR A 216 0.68 -18.83 5.06
CA TYR A 216 1.51 -17.98 4.20
C TYR A 216 0.86 -16.61 4.06
N PRO A 217 1.35 -15.58 4.78
CA PRO A 217 0.84 -14.23 4.62
C PRO A 217 1.16 -13.71 3.23
N HIS A 218 0.16 -13.12 2.59
CA HIS A 218 0.30 -12.46 1.29
C HIS A 218 -0.35 -11.09 1.34
N ILE A 219 0.39 -10.07 0.94
CA ILE A 219 -0.13 -8.70 0.82
C ILE A 219 -0.87 -8.61 -0.51
N PHE A 220 -2.20 -8.47 -0.46
CA PHE A 220 -3.03 -8.41 -1.66
C PHE A 220 -3.42 -6.98 -2.03
N THR A 221 -3.75 -6.17 -1.03
CA THR A 221 -4.24 -4.81 -1.28
C THR A 221 -3.64 -3.84 -0.29
N TYR A 222 -3.32 -2.66 -0.78
CA TYR A 222 -2.96 -1.48 -0.02
C TYR A 222 -3.75 -0.31 -0.61
N SER A 223 -4.76 0.12 0.14
CA SER A 223 -5.54 1.32 -0.20
C SER A 223 -5.03 2.52 0.58
N ALA A 224 -4.92 3.65 -0.12
CA ALA A 224 -4.63 4.96 0.44
C ALA A 224 -5.07 6.03 -0.58
N ASP A 225 -5.09 7.30 -0.19
CA ASP A 225 -5.26 8.41 -1.12
C ASP A 225 -3.98 8.65 -1.95
N TYR A 226 -4.05 9.60 -2.89
CA TYR A 226 -2.99 9.80 -3.88
C TYR A 226 -1.62 10.15 -3.28
N PRO A 227 -1.48 11.11 -2.35
CA PRO A 227 -0.18 11.46 -1.79
C PRO A 227 0.47 10.28 -1.03
N GLU A 228 -0.34 9.49 -0.35
CA GLU A 228 0.07 8.30 0.39
C GLU A 228 0.50 7.20 -0.60
N LYS A 229 -0.28 6.96 -1.66
CA LYS A 229 0.12 6.07 -2.77
C LYS A 229 1.41 6.52 -3.42
N VAL A 230 1.63 7.82 -3.59
CA VAL A 230 2.89 8.37 -4.12
C VAL A 230 4.05 8.04 -3.19
N LEU A 231 3.87 8.11 -1.86
CA LEU A 231 4.88 7.69 -0.89
C LEU A 231 5.13 6.17 -0.94
N ILE A 232 4.08 5.37 -1.11
CA ILE A 232 4.20 3.91 -1.17
C ILE A 232 4.83 3.48 -2.50
N ALA A 233 4.28 3.86 -3.66
CA ALA A 233 4.84 3.57 -4.99
C ALA A 233 6.16 4.28 -5.26
N THR A 234 6.51 5.27 -4.43
CA THR A 234 7.78 5.99 -4.51
C THR A 234 7.96 6.76 -5.83
N ILE A 235 6.84 7.23 -6.36
CA ILE A 235 6.76 8.09 -7.53
C ILE A 235 6.82 9.56 -7.10
N ARG A 236 6.99 10.47 -8.06
CA ARG A 236 6.95 11.92 -7.77
C ARG A 236 5.50 12.41 -7.73
N ASN A 237 5.14 13.11 -6.66
CA ASN A 237 3.82 13.74 -6.54
C ASN A 237 3.57 14.65 -7.75
N MET A 238 2.51 14.38 -8.50
CA MET A 238 2.16 15.12 -9.73
C MET A 238 3.31 15.20 -10.75
N GLY A 239 4.18 14.17 -10.77
CA GLY A 239 5.32 14.07 -11.67
C GLY A 239 4.94 13.92 -13.15
N VAL A 240 5.96 13.64 -13.98
CA VAL A 240 5.75 13.46 -15.43
C VAL A 240 4.79 12.31 -15.70
N CYS A 241 4.91 11.20 -14.97
CA CYS A 241 4.00 10.07 -14.99
C CYS A 241 3.33 9.98 -13.60
N PRO A 242 2.11 10.50 -13.44
CA PRO A 242 1.52 10.65 -12.11
C PRO A 242 0.85 9.38 -11.59
N CYS A 243 0.59 8.39 -12.45
CA CYS A 243 -0.11 7.16 -12.06
C CYS A 243 0.84 6.19 -11.32
N PRO A 244 0.45 5.64 -10.17
CA PRO A 244 1.26 4.61 -9.50
C PRO A 244 1.30 3.29 -10.29
N HIS A 245 0.35 3.03 -11.18
CA HIS A 245 0.27 1.79 -11.94
C HIS A 245 0.92 1.82 -13.31
N CYS A 246 1.13 2.99 -13.91
CA CYS A 246 1.65 3.08 -15.26
C CYS A 246 2.52 4.32 -15.51
N LEU A 247 3.45 4.18 -16.44
CA LEU A 247 4.39 5.20 -16.89
C LEU A 247 3.79 6.11 -17.98
N ILE A 248 2.46 6.25 -18.03
CA ILE A 248 1.82 7.15 -18.99
C ILE A 248 2.06 8.60 -18.56
N PRO A 249 2.58 9.45 -19.46
CA PRO A 249 2.86 10.83 -19.12
C PRO A 249 1.59 11.64 -18.96
N LYS A 250 1.62 12.62 -18.04
CA LYS A 250 0.54 13.56 -17.73
C LYS A 250 0.02 14.29 -18.98
N SER A 251 0.89 14.54 -19.97
CA SER A 251 0.47 15.17 -21.23
C SER A 251 -0.55 14.35 -22.02
N ARG A 252 -0.65 13.03 -21.76
CA ARG A 252 -1.60 12.11 -22.40
C ARG A 252 -2.83 11.79 -21.57
N VAL A 253 -3.00 12.40 -20.39
CA VAL A 253 -4.19 12.20 -19.52
C VAL A 253 -5.51 12.50 -20.24
N HIS A 254 -5.51 13.41 -21.22
CA HIS A 254 -6.69 13.68 -22.05
C HIS A 254 -7.14 12.48 -22.91
N GLN A 255 -6.33 11.43 -23.01
CA GLN A 255 -6.61 10.19 -23.75
C GLN A 255 -7.11 9.06 -22.85
N ILE A 256 -7.32 9.30 -21.56
CA ILE A 256 -7.79 8.28 -20.61
C ILE A 256 -9.03 7.59 -21.15
N ALA A 257 -9.09 6.26 -20.95
CA ALA A 257 -10.18 5.38 -21.38
C ALA A 257 -10.38 5.25 -22.90
N THR A 258 -9.46 5.77 -23.71
CA THR A 258 -9.38 5.41 -25.14
C THR A 258 -8.78 4.02 -25.32
N GLU A 259 -9.07 3.33 -26.42
CA GLU A 259 -8.44 2.03 -26.73
C GLU A 259 -6.91 2.11 -26.71
N ARG A 260 -6.36 3.22 -27.19
CA ARG A 260 -4.92 3.49 -27.17
C ARG A 260 -4.38 3.57 -25.75
N ASP A 261 -5.08 4.28 -24.86
CA ASP A 261 -4.70 4.39 -23.46
C ASP A 261 -4.76 3.04 -22.75
N MET A 262 -5.84 2.27 -22.93
CA MET A 262 -5.96 0.93 -22.34
C MET A 262 -4.81 0.00 -22.78
N LEU A 263 -4.46 0.00 -24.06
CA LEU A 263 -3.29 -0.76 -24.55
C LEU A 263 -1.99 -0.23 -23.96
N GLN A 264 -1.81 1.09 -23.91
CA GLN A 264 -0.60 1.70 -23.34
C GLN A 264 -0.44 1.41 -21.85
N GLN A 265 -1.52 1.36 -21.07
CA GLN A 265 -1.47 1.01 -19.65
C GLN A 265 -0.90 -0.40 -19.44
N MET A 266 -1.26 -1.36 -20.30
CA MET A 266 -0.72 -2.72 -20.25
C MET A 266 0.77 -2.78 -20.60
N PHE A 267 1.21 -2.03 -21.62
CA PHE A 267 2.63 -2.05 -22.06
C PHE A 267 3.55 -1.19 -21.20
N LEU A 268 3.01 -0.14 -20.57
CA LEU A 268 3.76 0.82 -19.76
C LEU A 268 3.44 0.67 -18.28
N GLN A 269 3.08 -0.53 -17.83
CA GLN A 269 2.83 -0.81 -16.42
C GLN A 269 4.10 -0.52 -15.60
N CYS A 270 3.93 0.06 -14.42
CA CYS A 270 5.02 0.16 -13.46
C CYS A 270 5.34 -1.26 -12.95
N CYS A 271 6.62 -1.62 -12.99
CA CYS A 271 7.11 -2.92 -12.51
C CYS A 271 8.32 -2.69 -11.63
N ASP A 272 8.43 -3.47 -10.56
CA ASP A 272 9.59 -3.43 -9.68
C ASP A 272 10.78 -4.20 -10.29
N THR A 273 11.55 -3.54 -11.18
CA THR A 273 12.65 -4.17 -11.91
C THR A 273 14.01 -3.98 -11.24
N LYS A 274 14.98 -4.80 -11.62
CA LYS A 274 16.37 -4.62 -11.19
C LYS A 274 16.96 -3.29 -11.65
N GLU A 275 16.63 -2.81 -12.86
CA GLU A 275 17.16 -1.51 -13.33
C GLU A 275 16.63 -0.35 -12.49
N TRP A 276 15.37 -0.46 -12.04
CA TRP A 276 14.78 0.47 -11.10
C TRP A 276 15.57 0.48 -9.78
N HIS A 277 15.83 -0.68 -9.19
CA HIS A 277 16.65 -0.80 -7.98
C HIS A 277 18.05 -0.18 -8.14
N ASP A 278 18.73 -0.49 -9.24
CA ASP A 278 20.10 -0.04 -9.51
C ASP A 278 20.19 1.50 -9.58
N LYS A 279 19.21 2.16 -10.22
CA LYS A 279 19.14 3.63 -10.29
C LYS A 279 18.97 4.25 -8.91
N VAL A 280 18.09 3.69 -8.08
CA VAL A 280 17.89 4.26 -6.76
C VAL A 280 19.12 4.04 -5.88
N VAL A 281 19.74 2.86 -5.90
CA VAL A 281 20.99 2.61 -5.17
C VAL A 281 22.05 3.62 -5.61
N ALA A 282 22.17 3.90 -6.91
CA ALA A 282 23.08 4.92 -7.42
C ALA A 282 22.76 6.32 -6.88
N ALA A 283 21.49 6.71 -6.86
CA ALA A 283 21.09 8.01 -6.32
C ALA A 283 21.34 8.11 -4.80
N HIS A 284 21.07 7.03 -4.05
CA HIS A 284 21.36 6.96 -2.62
C HIS A 284 22.86 7.14 -2.35
N ARG A 285 23.74 6.51 -3.16
CA ARG A 285 25.19 6.73 -3.08
C ARG A 285 25.57 8.20 -3.33
N LEU A 286 24.93 8.86 -4.29
CA LEU A 286 25.19 10.29 -4.54
C LEU A 286 24.78 11.16 -3.35
N ILE A 287 23.61 10.91 -2.76
CA ILE A 287 23.07 11.68 -1.63
C ILE A 287 23.93 11.46 -0.38
N TYR A 288 24.15 10.21 0.01
CA TYR A 288 24.72 9.88 1.33
C TYR A 288 26.24 9.73 1.32
N GLU A 289 26.84 9.13 0.30
CA GLU A 289 28.30 8.93 0.24
C GLU A 289 29.01 10.12 -0.39
N LYS A 290 28.43 10.69 -1.45
CA LYS A 290 29.02 11.83 -2.17
C LYS A 290 28.50 13.19 -1.69
N GLN A 291 27.54 13.21 -0.77
CA GLN A 291 27.02 14.43 -0.12
C GLN A 291 26.46 15.45 -1.13
N TYR A 292 25.83 14.93 -2.19
CA TYR A 292 25.03 15.75 -3.10
C TYR A 292 23.73 16.15 -2.42
N GLY A 293 23.20 17.32 -2.78
CA GLY A 293 21.83 17.67 -2.38
C GLY A 293 20.83 16.73 -3.03
N VAL A 294 19.71 16.48 -2.36
CA VAL A 294 18.63 15.58 -2.84
C VAL A 294 18.13 15.99 -4.24
N HIS A 295 18.15 17.28 -4.56
CA HIS A 295 17.75 17.82 -5.88
C HIS A 295 18.93 18.28 -6.74
N ALA A 296 20.14 17.78 -6.47
CA ALA A 296 21.24 17.99 -7.40
C ALA A 296 20.88 17.39 -8.77
N SER A 297 21.30 18.04 -9.85
CA SER A 297 20.96 17.61 -11.22
C SER A 297 21.27 16.14 -11.50
N GLN A 298 22.37 15.62 -10.94
CA GLN A 298 22.78 14.22 -11.08
C GLN A 298 21.84 13.25 -10.35
N VAL A 299 21.28 13.67 -9.21
CA VAL A 299 20.33 12.88 -8.43
C VAL A 299 18.96 12.94 -9.11
N GLU A 300 18.53 14.12 -9.55
CA GLU A 300 17.29 14.32 -10.30
C GLU A 300 17.29 13.55 -11.63
N GLU A 301 18.41 13.41 -12.33
CA GLU A 301 18.49 12.62 -13.55
C GLU A 301 18.21 11.12 -13.30
N LEU A 302 18.58 10.61 -12.12
CA LEU A 302 18.32 9.23 -11.71
C LEU A 302 16.92 9.03 -11.12
N LEU A 303 16.46 9.98 -10.29
CA LEU A 303 15.23 9.86 -9.49
C LEU A 303 14.02 10.59 -10.07
N LYS A 304 14.12 11.19 -11.27
CA LYS A 304 13.02 11.97 -11.88
C LYS A 304 11.71 11.19 -11.94
N SER A 305 11.80 9.88 -12.10
CA SER A 305 10.70 8.93 -12.17
C SER A 305 10.60 8.00 -10.96
N GLU A 306 11.61 7.91 -10.08
CA GLU A 306 11.87 6.68 -9.29
C GLU A 306 12.50 7.00 -7.91
N SER A 307 12.19 6.23 -6.85
CA SER A 307 12.96 6.11 -5.59
C SER A 307 12.66 4.74 -4.91
N LEU A 308 13.39 4.28 -3.88
CA LEU A 308 13.21 2.97 -3.22
C LEU A 308 12.24 3.08 -2.05
N ASN A 309 11.38 2.08 -1.85
CA ASN A 309 10.59 1.91 -0.64
C ASN A 309 11.02 0.66 0.16
N ALA A 310 10.55 0.60 1.41
CA ALA A 310 10.76 -0.54 2.29
C ALA A 310 10.21 -1.87 1.74
N PHE A 311 9.11 -1.84 0.97
CA PHE A 311 8.52 -3.05 0.38
C PHE A 311 9.45 -3.68 -0.64
N SER A 312 9.95 -2.90 -1.58
CA SER A 312 10.86 -3.35 -2.61
C SER A 312 12.17 -3.83 -2.00
N GLU A 313 12.76 -3.09 -1.05
CA GLU A 313 13.98 -3.54 -0.38
C GLU A 313 13.78 -4.89 0.35
N ARG A 314 12.74 -5.00 1.18
CA ARG A 314 12.54 -6.17 2.05
C ARG A 314 11.97 -7.38 1.32
N LEU A 315 11.11 -7.17 0.32
CA LEU A 315 10.43 -8.23 -0.42
C LEU A 315 11.05 -8.49 -1.80
N SER A 316 12.13 -7.80 -2.19
CA SER A 316 12.86 -8.05 -3.45
C SER A 316 13.35 -9.50 -3.62
N ILE A 317 13.60 -10.20 -2.51
CA ILE A 317 13.97 -11.62 -2.50
C ILE A 317 12.81 -12.55 -2.83
N THR A 318 11.59 -12.03 -2.88
CA THR A 318 10.36 -12.75 -3.25
C THR A 318 9.93 -12.36 -4.67
N THR A 319 8.91 -13.01 -5.21
CA THR A 319 8.30 -12.60 -6.49
C THR A 319 7.28 -11.46 -6.33
N PHE A 320 7.31 -10.74 -5.21
CA PHE A 320 6.38 -9.67 -4.90
C PHE A 320 6.67 -8.42 -5.73
N ASP A 321 5.61 -7.86 -6.32
CA ASP A 321 5.67 -6.56 -6.98
C ASP A 321 4.70 -5.61 -6.28
N LEU A 322 5.31 -4.60 -5.65
CA LEU A 322 4.70 -3.45 -5.00
C LEU A 322 3.50 -2.86 -5.76
N PHE A 323 3.58 -2.75 -7.08
CA PHE A 323 2.55 -2.04 -7.84
C PHE A 323 1.25 -2.83 -7.94
N HIS A 324 1.28 -4.15 -7.71
CA HIS A 324 0.08 -4.98 -7.69
C HIS A 324 -0.73 -4.85 -6.40
N MET A 325 -0.11 -4.47 -5.27
CA MET A 325 -0.86 -4.27 -4.03
C MET A 325 -1.62 -2.94 -4.03
N LEU A 326 -1.16 -1.91 -4.75
CA LEU A 326 -1.86 -0.63 -4.76
C LEU A 326 -3.22 -0.80 -5.43
N VAL A 327 -4.31 -0.49 -4.72
CA VAL A 327 -5.66 -0.64 -5.27
C VAL A 327 -6.34 0.71 -5.44
N VAL A 328 -7.14 0.83 -6.50
CA VAL A 328 -8.00 2.01 -6.70
C VAL A 328 -9.09 2.01 -5.65
N ASP A 329 -9.12 3.07 -4.84
CA ASP A 329 -10.19 3.31 -3.87
C ASP A 329 -10.97 4.52 -4.35
N LEU A 330 -12.15 4.25 -4.90
CA LEU A 330 -13.02 5.28 -5.47
C LEU A 330 -13.41 6.34 -4.43
N LEU A 331 -13.49 5.99 -3.14
CA LEU A 331 -13.84 6.95 -2.09
C LEU A 331 -12.68 7.92 -1.80
N HIS A 332 -11.44 7.47 -1.93
CA HIS A 332 -10.25 8.30 -1.75
C HIS A 332 -9.83 9.03 -3.04
N GLU A 333 -10.09 8.47 -4.21
CA GLU A 333 -9.69 9.05 -5.50
C GLU A 333 -10.69 10.06 -6.07
N PHE A 334 -11.97 9.91 -5.74
CA PHE A 334 -12.98 10.91 -6.06
C PHE A 334 -13.21 11.81 -4.86
N GLU A 335 -12.74 13.06 -4.94
CA GLU A 335 -13.13 14.06 -3.96
C GLU A 335 -14.67 14.07 -3.85
N LEU A 336 -15.21 13.84 -2.65
CA LEU A 336 -16.65 13.64 -2.41
C LEU A 336 -17.53 14.72 -3.08
N ARG A 337 -17.01 15.94 -3.21
CA ARG A 337 -17.69 17.07 -3.87
C ARG A 337 -17.74 16.91 -5.39
N VAL A 338 -16.70 16.37 -6.01
CA VAL A 338 -16.61 16.13 -7.46
C VAL A 338 -17.55 14.99 -7.86
N TRP A 339 -17.54 13.87 -7.12
CA TRP A 339 -18.51 12.79 -7.38
C TRP A 339 -19.94 13.28 -7.21
N LYS A 340 -20.23 14.03 -6.14
CA LYS A 340 -21.54 14.64 -5.94
C LYS A 340 -21.95 15.52 -7.12
N ALA A 341 -21.04 16.34 -7.66
CA ALA A 341 -21.33 17.19 -8.81
C ALA A 341 -21.60 16.38 -10.09
N ILE A 342 -20.79 15.35 -10.37
CA ILE A 342 -20.98 14.44 -11.51
C ILE A 342 -22.29 13.68 -11.36
N PHE A 343 -22.57 13.10 -10.19
CA PHE A 343 -23.79 12.37 -9.91
C PHE A 343 -25.04 13.26 -10.08
N ILE A 344 -25.02 14.48 -9.55
CA ILE A 344 -26.09 15.47 -9.78
C ILE A 344 -26.24 15.77 -11.28
N HIS A 345 -25.15 15.89 -12.02
CA HIS A 345 -25.20 16.13 -13.46
C HIS A 345 -25.82 14.94 -14.22
N LEU A 346 -25.42 13.72 -13.90
CA LEU A 346 -26.00 12.49 -14.46
C LEU A 346 -27.50 12.37 -14.15
N LEU A 347 -27.92 12.67 -12.91
CA LEU A 347 -29.33 12.72 -12.53
C LEU A 347 -30.10 13.75 -13.36
N ARG A 348 -29.54 14.93 -13.62
CA ARG A 348 -30.15 15.96 -14.48
C ARG A 348 -30.26 15.50 -15.94
N MET A 349 -29.26 14.78 -16.47
CA MET A 349 -29.33 14.20 -17.81
C MET A 349 -30.41 13.12 -17.91
N LEU A 350 -30.55 12.28 -16.88
CA LEU A 350 -31.60 11.26 -16.80
C LEU A 350 -33.00 11.89 -16.72
N ASP A 351 -33.18 12.90 -15.87
CA ASP A 351 -34.44 13.66 -15.75
C ASP A 351 -34.83 14.33 -17.07
N ALA A 352 -33.84 14.90 -17.78
CA ALA A 352 -34.04 15.50 -19.09
C ALA A 352 -34.36 14.46 -20.19
N SER A 353 -33.86 13.23 -20.08
CA SER A 353 -34.10 12.16 -21.06
C SER A 353 -35.48 11.52 -20.88
N LYS A 354 -35.79 11.02 -19.68
CA LYS A 354 -37.10 10.45 -19.30
C LYS A 354 -37.27 10.48 -17.77
N LYS A 355 -38.26 11.24 -17.29
CA LYS A 355 -38.60 11.36 -15.85
C LYS A 355 -38.82 10.03 -15.12
N SER A 356 -39.28 8.98 -15.80
CA SER A 356 -39.56 7.68 -15.18
C SER A 356 -38.30 6.90 -14.78
N ILE A 357 -37.14 7.18 -15.39
CA ILE A 357 -35.90 6.42 -15.15
C ILE A 357 -35.24 6.82 -13.83
N VAL A 358 -35.46 8.07 -13.36
CA VAL A 358 -34.97 8.53 -12.06
C VAL A 358 -35.63 7.73 -10.92
N HIS A 359 -36.91 7.39 -11.06
CA HIS A 359 -37.63 6.56 -10.08
C HIS A 359 -37.19 5.10 -10.07
N GLU A 360 -36.67 4.56 -11.19
CA GLU A 360 -36.07 3.22 -11.20
C GLU A 360 -34.72 3.21 -10.50
N LEU A 361 -33.93 4.29 -10.58
CA LEU A 361 -32.65 4.41 -9.87
C LEU A 361 -32.83 4.48 -8.35
N ASP A 362 -33.87 5.17 -7.85
CA ASP A 362 -34.21 5.25 -6.40
C ASP A 362 -34.66 3.90 -5.80
N CYS A 363 -35.01 2.91 -6.64
CA CYS A 363 -35.44 1.58 -6.18
C CYS A 363 -34.27 0.60 -5.97
N TRP A 364 -33.03 0.99 -6.27
CA TRP A 364 -31.79 0.23 -6.06
C TRP A 364 -30.96 0.85 -4.93
#